data_AF-A0A956YPM3-F1
#
_entry.id   AF-A0A956YPM3-F1
#
_cell.length_a   1.000
_cell.length_b   1.000
_cell.length_c   1.000
_cell.angle_alpha   90.00
_cell.angle_beta   90.00
_cell.angle_gamma   90.00
#
_symmetry.space_group_name_H-M   'P 1'
#
loop_
_entity.id
_entity.type
_entity.pdbx_description
1 polymer ?
#
loop_
_entity_poly.entity_id
_entity_poly.type
_entity_poly.pdbx_seq_one_letter_code
_entity_poly.pdbx_strand_id
1 'polypeptide(L)'
;MTHDELFKTAVQKAKSGDHDQARSLLLSLVEANPQYELAWLWLSELVAEPEDKIIALENALTINPQRPQTKTRLAQLRQKYPQFQKPPADNFSINGRFLPDQSVLATDEEIRWAKIRELFAEQQVANGRQELAAFLRRYTHHEEAWWLMVQHADSQKNLLTALDHLLRLNGSHPEAPNYIAKIQPTDEEFLPMARLYERMEEWETAVRYYKRTLKSPINADRLLAKKRLPHAEAQVKLGKIKYTSPTATVLRLASGPMLLYAMLVLVQAGLNPLHASPFLCLGNLAFGAGLLLYSGLAHTPDHPWIEKLGETAVFQNRQRIRLFSLALILLPILLLLINTIARLLAFDLGPIDL
;
A
#
# COMPACT_ATOMS: atom_id res chain seq x y z
N MET A 1 -18.45 -10.57 14.35
CA MET A 1 -19.12 -11.37 13.31
C MET A 1 -18.28 -12.62 13.11
N THR A 2 -18.86 -13.80 13.24
CA THR A 2 -18.11 -15.06 13.06
C THR A 2 -17.82 -15.29 11.57
N HIS A 3 -16.79 -16.08 11.25
CA HIS A 3 -16.45 -16.41 9.85
C HIS A 3 -17.66 -17.02 9.09
N ASP A 4 -18.49 -17.80 9.78
CA ASP A 4 -19.71 -18.39 9.20
C ASP A 4 -20.84 -17.38 8.96
N GLU A 5 -21.01 -16.39 9.84
CA GLU A 5 -21.95 -15.29 9.62
C GLU A 5 -21.53 -14.41 8.43
N LEU A 6 -20.23 -14.15 8.31
CA LEU A 6 -19.64 -13.38 7.23
C LEU A 6 -19.81 -14.14 5.89
N PHE A 7 -19.56 -15.45 5.88
CA PHE A 7 -19.84 -16.32 4.74
C PHE A 7 -21.32 -16.29 4.32
N LYS A 8 -22.25 -16.49 5.28
CA LYS A 8 -23.70 -16.47 4.98
C LYS A 8 -24.13 -15.14 4.38
N THR A 9 -23.62 -14.02 4.91
CA THR A 9 -23.90 -12.68 4.41
C THR A 9 -23.38 -12.50 3.00
N ALA A 10 -22.16 -12.96 2.71
CA ALA A 10 -21.58 -12.88 1.39
C ALA A 10 -22.36 -13.71 0.36
N VAL A 11 -22.82 -14.92 0.74
CA VAL A 11 -23.66 -15.77 -0.12
C VAL A 11 -25.03 -15.13 -0.38
N GLN A 12 -25.64 -14.50 0.62
CA GLN A 12 -26.90 -13.77 0.42
C GLN A 12 -26.73 -12.62 -0.57
N LYS A 13 -25.63 -11.86 -0.45
CA LYS A 13 -25.27 -10.78 -1.37
C LYS A 13 -25.04 -11.28 -2.80
N ALA A 14 -24.34 -12.41 -2.94
CA ALA A 14 -24.13 -13.04 -4.23
C ALA A 14 -25.45 -13.45 -4.89
N LYS A 15 -26.38 -14.00 -4.11
CA LYS A 15 -27.71 -14.42 -4.56
C LYS A 15 -28.63 -13.25 -4.90
N SER A 16 -28.47 -12.11 -4.25
CA SER A 16 -29.24 -10.89 -4.54
C SER A 16 -28.69 -10.10 -5.74
N GLY A 17 -27.66 -10.60 -6.43
CA GLY A 17 -27.03 -9.94 -7.58
C GLY A 17 -25.97 -8.90 -7.21
N ASP A 18 -25.67 -8.72 -5.92
CA ASP A 18 -24.64 -7.81 -5.42
C ASP A 18 -23.28 -8.51 -5.39
N HIS A 19 -22.79 -8.86 -6.59
CA HIS A 19 -21.59 -9.67 -6.77
C HIS A 19 -20.31 -8.97 -6.29
N ASP A 20 -20.27 -7.63 -6.35
CA ASP A 20 -19.11 -6.86 -5.91
C ASP A 20 -18.95 -6.90 -4.38
N GLN A 21 -20.02 -6.66 -3.62
CA GLN A 21 -19.97 -6.76 -2.16
C GLN A 21 -19.75 -8.19 -1.69
N ALA A 22 -20.38 -9.17 -2.36
CA ALA A 22 -20.17 -10.59 -2.06
C ALA A 22 -18.70 -10.99 -2.23
N ARG A 23 -18.07 -10.55 -3.32
CA ARG A 23 -16.65 -10.81 -3.59
C ARG A 23 -15.75 -10.18 -2.52
N SER A 24 -15.98 -8.91 -2.15
CA SER A 24 -15.18 -8.25 -1.11
C SER A 24 -15.27 -8.97 0.23
N LEU A 25 -16.48 -9.41 0.61
CA LEU A 25 -16.68 -10.17 1.85
C LEU A 25 -15.97 -11.53 1.81
N LEU A 26 -16.06 -12.26 0.69
CA LEU A 26 -15.39 -13.54 0.55
C LEU A 26 -13.86 -13.41 0.50
N LEU A 27 -13.32 -12.34 -0.10
CA LEU A 27 -11.87 -12.06 -0.07
C LEU A 27 -11.39 -11.83 1.37
N SER A 28 -12.09 -10.98 2.13
CA SER A 28 -11.76 -10.76 3.55
C SER A 28 -11.85 -12.06 4.38
N LEU A 29 -12.76 -12.97 4.00
CA LEU A 29 -12.95 -14.25 4.67
C LEU A 29 -11.81 -15.22 4.41
N VAL A 30 -11.32 -15.32 3.17
CA VAL A 30 -10.18 -16.19 2.82
C VAL A 30 -8.84 -15.62 3.25
N GLU A 31 -8.72 -14.30 3.38
CA GLU A 31 -7.55 -13.65 4.00
C GLU A 31 -7.47 -13.98 5.49
N ALA A 32 -8.60 -13.92 6.20
CA ALA A 32 -8.66 -14.24 7.63
C ALA A 32 -8.59 -15.76 7.90
N ASN A 33 -9.18 -16.57 7.02
CA ASN A 33 -9.15 -18.03 7.11
C ASN A 33 -8.92 -18.68 5.74
N PRO A 34 -7.64 -18.89 5.36
CA PRO A 34 -7.30 -19.53 4.09
C PRO A 34 -7.81 -20.97 3.94
N GLN A 35 -8.17 -21.65 5.04
CA GLN A 35 -8.71 -23.02 5.00
C GLN A 35 -10.22 -23.08 4.76
N TYR A 36 -10.90 -21.94 4.57
CA TYR A 36 -12.34 -21.90 4.36
C TYR A 36 -12.72 -22.30 2.92
N GLU A 37 -12.81 -23.60 2.68
CA GLU A 37 -13.01 -24.21 1.35
C GLU A 37 -14.19 -23.61 0.56
N LEU A 38 -15.35 -23.44 1.21
CA LEU A 38 -16.56 -22.95 0.56
C LEU A 38 -16.41 -21.50 0.07
N ALA A 39 -15.59 -20.69 0.74
CA ALA A 39 -15.36 -19.31 0.36
C ALA A 39 -14.56 -19.22 -0.93
N TRP A 40 -13.55 -20.08 -1.09
CA TRP A 40 -12.80 -20.23 -2.32
C TRP A 40 -13.68 -20.68 -3.50
N LEU A 41 -14.60 -21.62 -3.27
CA LEU A 41 -15.54 -22.05 -4.31
C LEU A 41 -16.46 -20.92 -4.76
N TRP A 42 -17.03 -20.14 -3.82
CA TRP A 42 -17.86 -18.98 -4.16
C TRP A 42 -17.07 -17.88 -4.86
N LEU A 43 -15.80 -17.64 -4.46
CA LEU A 43 -14.94 -16.70 -5.15
C LEU A 43 -14.71 -17.08 -6.61
N SER A 44 -14.55 -18.36 -6.92
CA SER A 44 -14.37 -18.84 -8.30
C SER A 44 -15.54 -18.52 -9.25
N GLU A 45 -16.72 -18.18 -8.71
CA GLU A 45 -17.88 -17.79 -9.51
C GLU A 45 -17.97 -16.27 -9.69
N LEU A 46 -17.50 -15.52 -8.69
CA LEU A 46 -17.69 -14.07 -8.58
C LEU A 46 -16.52 -13.26 -9.16
N VAL A 47 -15.33 -13.86 -9.25
CA VAL A 47 -14.19 -13.23 -9.92
C VAL A 47 -14.39 -13.23 -11.43
N ALA A 48 -13.99 -12.14 -12.10
CA ALA A 48 -14.22 -11.99 -13.53
C ALA A 48 -13.15 -12.70 -14.36
N GLU A 49 -11.89 -12.62 -13.92
CA GLU A 49 -10.73 -13.10 -14.66
C GLU A 49 -10.61 -14.62 -14.60
N PRO A 50 -10.31 -15.29 -15.73
CA PRO A 50 -10.20 -16.75 -15.78
C PRO A 50 -9.07 -17.30 -14.90
N GLU A 51 -7.99 -16.53 -14.69
CA GLU A 51 -6.88 -16.89 -13.81
C GLU A 51 -7.31 -16.95 -12.35
N ASP A 52 -7.99 -15.90 -11.86
CA ASP A 52 -8.52 -15.85 -10.49
C ASP A 52 -9.52 -17.00 -10.22
N LYS A 53 -10.31 -17.39 -11.23
CA LYS A 53 -11.21 -18.55 -11.13
C LYS A 53 -10.44 -19.85 -10.93
N ILE A 54 -9.34 -20.02 -11.67
CA ILE A 54 -8.48 -21.20 -11.60
C ILE A 54 -7.80 -21.26 -10.23
N ILE A 55 -7.21 -20.16 -9.76
CA ILE A 55 -6.54 -20.07 -8.46
C ILE A 55 -7.52 -20.38 -7.32
N ALA A 56 -8.73 -19.82 -7.36
CA ALA A 56 -9.74 -20.09 -6.34
C ALA A 56 -10.16 -21.57 -6.29
N LEU A 57 -10.29 -22.23 -7.45
CA LEU A 57 -10.59 -23.67 -7.51
C LEU A 57 -9.40 -24.54 -7.05
N GLU A 58 -8.17 -24.14 -7.34
CA GLU A 58 -6.95 -24.82 -6.89
C GLU A 58 -6.78 -24.75 -5.37
N ASN A 59 -7.03 -23.58 -4.76
CA ASN A 59 -7.04 -23.42 -3.31
C ASN A 59 -8.12 -24.29 -2.66
N ALA A 60 -9.34 -24.33 -3.23
CA ALA A 60 -10.40 -25.21 -2.73
C ALA A 60 -10.01 -26.71 -2.81
N LEU A 61 -9.35 -27.13 -3.90
CA LEU A 61 -8.89 -28.52 -4.06
C LEU A 61 -7.69 -28.87 -3.17
N THR A 62 -6.87 -27.89 -2.81
CA THR A 62 -5.79 -28.07 -1.82
C THR A 62 -6.38 -28.38 -0.45
N ILE A 63 -7.48 -27.74 -0.09
CA ILE A 63 -8.19 -27.97 1.18
C ILE A 63 -8.99 -29.27 1.15
N ASN A 64 -9.72 -29.53 0.05
CA ASN A 64 -10.52 -30.73 -0.13
C ASN A 64 -10.28 -31.37 -1.50
N PRO A 65 -9.31 -32.29 -1.58
CA PRO A 65 -8.96 -32.97 -2.82
C PRO A 65 -10.05 -33.91 -3.35
N GLN A 66 -11.10 -34.20 -2.57
CA GLN A 66 -12.12 -35.19 -2.89
C GLN A 66 -13.43 -34.58 -3.43
N ARG A 67 -13.39 -33.36 -3.98
CA ARG A 67 -14.56 -32.77 -4.66
C ARG A 67 -14.53 -32.98 -6.18
N PRO A 68 -15.30 -33.96 -6.73
CA PRO A 68 -15.29 -34.25 -8.16
C PRO A 68 -15.78 -33.06 -9.01
N GLN A 69 -16.80 -32.33 -8.55
CA GLN A 69 -17.34 -31.18 -9.27
C GLN A 69 -16.30 -30.06 -9.47
N THR A 70 -15.49 -29.78 -8.45
CA THR A 70 -14.42 -28.77 -8.51
C THR A 70 -13.31 -29.19 -9.49
N LYS A 71 -12.94 -30.48 -9.50
CA LYS A 71 -11.98 -31.03 -10.48
C LYS A 71 -12.47 -30.90 -11.92
N THR A 72 -13.73 -31.24 -12.17
CA THR A 72 -14.33 -31.12 -13.51
C THR A 72 -14.35 -29.66 -13.97
N ARG A 73 -14.74 -28.73 -13.11
CA ARG A 73 -14.77 -27.29 -13.43
C ARG A 73 -13.37 -26.73 -13.69
N LEU A 74 -12.39 -27.12 -12.88
CA LEU A 74 -10.99 -26.73 -13.09
C LEU A 74 -10.45 -27.26 -14.42
N ALA A 75 -10.74 -28.53 -14.76
CA ALA A 75 -10.35 -29.13 -16.03
C ALA A 75 -10.96 -28.40 -17.24
N GLN A 76 -12.25 -28.05 -17.17
CA GLN A 76 -12.93 -27.27 -18.21
C GLN A 76 -12.32 -25.87 -18.38
N LEU A 77 -12.04 -25.16 -17.29
CA LEU A 77 -11.39 -23.85 -17.33
C LEU A 77 -9.98 -23.93 -17.90
N ARG A 78 -9.20 -24.94 -17.52
CA ARG A 78 -7.85 -25.19 -18.05
C ARG A 78 -7.86 -25.55 -19.54
N GLN A 79 -8.86 -26.30 -20.00
CA GLN A 79 -9.02 -26.58 -21.43
C GLN A 79 -9.38 -25.31 -22.23
N LYS A 80 -10.23 -24.46 -21.64
CA LYS A 80 -10.66 -23.19 -22.27
C LYS A 80 -9.57 -22.12 -22.26
N TYR A 81 -8.69 -22.13 -21.26
CA TYR A 81 -7.62 -21.15 -21.07
C TYR A 81 -6.27 -21.85 -20.83
N PRO A 82 -5.64 -22.42 -21.88
CA PRO A 82 -4.43 -23.23 -21.75
C PRO A 82 -3.21 -22.44 -21.25
N GLN A 83 -3.17 -21.12 -21.44
CA GLN A 83 -2.10 -20.26 -20.90
C GLN A 83 -2.02 -20.20 -19.36
N PHE A 84 -3.02 -20.70 -18.63
CA PHE A 84 -3.05 -20.72 -17.17
C PHE A 84 -2.86 -22.14 -16.58
N GLN A 85 -2.38 -23.10 -17.38
CA GLN A 85 -2.06 -24.44 -16.88
C GLN A 85 -0.67 -24.46 -16.22
N LYS A 86 -0.62 -24.76 -14.92
CA LYS A 86 0.63 -25.14 -14.25
C LYS A 86 1.09 -26.51 -14.78
N PRO A 87 2.37 -26.71 -15.13
CA PRO A 87 2.85 -28.00 -15.63
C PRO A 87 2.61 -29.11 -14.59
N PRO A 88 2.27 -30.34 -15.02
CA PRO A 88 1.97 -31.45 -14.11
C PRO A 88 3.19 -31.77 -13.26
N ALA A 89 3.00 -31.73 -11.93
CA ALA A 89 3.91 -32.36 -10.98
C ALA A 89 3.72 -33.88 -11.03
N ASP A 90 4.84 -34.59 -10.92
CA ASP A 90 5.00 -36.03 -10.69
C ASP A 90 5.10 -36.97 -11.91
N ASN A 91 6.35 -37.33 -12.20
CA ASN A 91 6.81 -38.72 -12.33
C ASN A 91 8.24 -38.82 -11.77
N PHE A 92 8.42 -38.63 -10.46
CA PHE A 92 9.66 -38.97 -9.76
C PHE A 92 9.36 -39.90 -8.59
N SER A 93 8.91 -41.13 -8.87
CA SER A 93 9.13 -42.24 -7.96
C SER A 93 10.45 -42.92 -8.31
N ILE A 94 11.46 -42.68 -7.47
CA ILE A 94 12.78 -43.30 -7.54
C ILE A 94 12.75 -44.65 -6.82
N ASN A 95 13.17 -45.71 -7.50
CA ASN A 95 13.71 -46.90 -6.86
C ASN A 95 14.93 -46.48 -6.03
N GLY A 96 14.76 -46.46 -4.71
CA GLY A 96 15.69 -45.89 -3.74
C GLY A 96 17.17 -46.15 -4.01
N ARG A 97 17.91 -45.09 -4.30
CA ARG A 97 19.34 -44.95 -4.03
C ARG A 97 19.69 -43.47 -3.95
N PHE A 98 19.99 -43.02 -2.74
CA PHE A 98 20.64 -41.73 -2.51
C PHE A 98 22.14 -41.91 -2.74
N LEU A 99 22.68 -41.20 -3.72
CA LEU A 99 24.11 -40.89 -3.82
C LEU A 99 24.22 -39.37 -3.89
N PRO A 100 24.92 -38.70 -2.95
CA PRO A 100 25.24 -37.29 -3.09
C PRO A 100 26.46 -37.17 -4.01
N ASP A 101 26.25 -36.69 -5.24
CA ASP A 101 27.33 -36.35 -6.17
C ASP A 101 27.05 -35.01 -6.88
N GLN A 102 28.12 -34.22 -7.10
CA GLN A 102 28.14 -32.79 -7.40
C GLN A 102 27.79 -32.42 -8.85
N SER A 103 26.68 -32.95 -9.38
CA SER A 103 26.06 -32.43 -10.60
C SER A 103 24.58 -32.22 -10.33
N VAL A 104 24.25 -31.00 -9.91
CA VAL A 104 22.86 -30.55 -9.80
C VAL A 104 22.26 -30.72 -11.19
N LEU A 105 21.34 -31.68 -11.34
CA LEU A 105 20.56 -31.85 -12.56
C LEU A 105 19.85 -30.52 -12.81
N ALA A 106 20.36 -29.73 -13.75
CA ALA A 106 19.76 -28.46 -14.14
C ALA A 106 18.28 -28.73 -14.48
N THR A 107 17.38 -27.92 -13.93
CA THR A 107 15.96 -28.08 -14.19
C THR A 107 15.68 -27.90 -15.69
N ASP A 108 14.61 -28.51 -16.20
CA ASP A 108 14.18 -28.33 -17.61
C ASP A 108 14.05 -26.85 -18.00
N GLU A 109 13.69 -25.99 -17.03
CA GLU A 109 13.62 -24.54 -17.17
C GLU A 109 15.00 -23.92 -17.40
N GLU A 110 15.98 -24.25 -16.54
CA GLU A 110 17.36 -23.76 -16.64
C GLU A 110 18.04 -24.20 -17.95
N ILE A 111 17.82 -25.45 -18.38
CA ILE A 111 18.38 -25.97 -19.64
C ILE A 111 17.80 -25.21 -20.84
N ARG A 112 16.48 -25.01 -20.87
CA ARG A 112 15.81 -24.27 -21.96
C ARG A 112 16.22 -22.80 -21.96
N TRP A 113 16.32 -22.19 -20.77
CA TRP A 113 16.76 -20.81 -20.62
C TRP A 113 18.21 -20.62 -21.11
N ALA A 114 19.11 -21.55 -20.77
CA ALA A 114 20.49 -21.54 -21.26
C ALA A 114 20.55 -21.58 -22.80
N LYS A 115 19.79 -22.48 -23.44
CA LYS A 115 19.71 -22.57 -24.90
C LYS A 115 19.21 -21.27 -25.55
N ILE A 116 18.22 -20.61 -24.95
CA ILE A 116 17.72 -19.33 -25.47
C ILE A 116 18.82 -18.27 -25.41
N ARG A 117 19.55 -18.16 -24.30
CA ARG A 117 20.67 -17.21 -24.18
C ARG A 117 21.77 -17.47 -25.21
N GLU A 118 22.08 -18.74 -25.48
CA GLU A 118 23.03 -19.15 -26.53
C GLU A 118 22.56 -18.69 -27.92
N LEU A 119 21.30 -18.90 -28.28
CA LEU A 119 20.74 -18.44 -29.56
C LEU A 119 20.86 -16.92 -29.76
N PHE A 120 20.64 -16.14 -28.70
CA PHE A 120 20.83 -14.68 -28.76
C PHE A 120 22.31 -14.28 -28.82
N ALA A 121 23.20 -15.01 -28.15
CA ALA A 121 24.64 -14.80 -28.23
C ALA A 121 25.21 -15.10 -29.63
N GLU A 122 24.69 -16.11 -30.31
CA GLU A 122 25.00 -16.46 -31.70
C GLU A 122 24.36 -15.53 -32.74
N GLN A 123 23.71 -14.44 -32.31
CA GLN A 123 22.98 -13.49 -33.17
C GLN A 123 21.82 -14.11 -33.96
N GLN A 124 21.34 -15.31 -33.58
CA GLN A 124 20.18 -15.96 -34.19
C GLN A 124 18.86 -15.38 -33.64
N VAL A 125 18.67 -14.06 -33.73
CA VAL A 125 17.58 -13.32 -33.07
C VAL A 125 16.20 -13.82 -33.46
N ALA A 126 15.97 -14.21 -34.73
CA ALA A 126 14.67 -14.73 -35.17
C ALA A 126 14.30 -16.06 -34.48
N ASN A 127 15.24 -17.01 -34.44
CA ASN A 127 15.07 -18.31 -33.81
C ASN A 127 14.98 -18.17 -32.29
N GLY A 128 15.87 -17.36 -31.70
CA GLY A 128 15.88 -17.04 -30.27
C GLY A 128 14.54 -16.47 -29.80
N ARG A 129 13.92 -15.56 -30.58
CA ARG A 129 12.59 -15.02 -30.25
C ARG A 129 11.47 -16.07 -30.30
N GLN A 130 11.50 -16.97 -31.28
CA GLN A 130 10.50 -18.05 -31.36
C GLN A 130 10.59 -18.99 -30.15
N GLU A 131 11.80 -19.41 -29.80
CA GLU A 131 12.05 -20.25 -28.62
C GLU A 131 11.74 -19.52 -27.32
N LEU A 132 12.07 -18.23 -27.22
CA LEU A 132 11.72 -17.38 -26.07
C LEU A 132 10.20 -17.24 -25.91
N ALA A 133 9.46 -17.01 -26.99
CA ALA A 133 8.00 -16.96 -26.93
C ALA A 133 7.40 -18.32 -26.52
N ALA A 134 7.96 -19.43 -26.99
CA ALA A 134 7.54 -20.78 -26.57
C ALA A 134 7.84 -21.03 -25.09
N PHE A 135 8.99 -20.56 -24.59
CA PHE A 135 9.38 -20.64 -23.20
C PHE A 135 8.45 -19.82 -22.30
N LEU A 136 8.18 -18.56 -22.64
CA LEU A 136 7.32 -17.66 -21.87
C LEU A 136 5.85 -18.12 -21.80
N ARG A 137 5.38 -18.93 -22.77
CA ARG A 137 4.06 -19.58 -22.69
C ARG A 137 3.98 -20.61 -21.57
N ARG A 138 5.11 -21.21 -21.19
CA ARG A 138 5.22 -22.24 -20.15
C ARG A 138 5.69 -21.66 -18.81
N TYR A 139 6.56 -20.67 -18.85
CA TYR A 139 7.19 -20.04 -17.70
C TYR A 139 6.85 -18.54 -17.66
N THR A 140 5.59 -18.24 -17.34
CA THR A 140 5.05 -16.87 -17.37
C THR A 140 5.63 -15.95 -16.29
N HIS A 141 6.17 -16.51 -15.20
CA HIS A 141 6.73 -15.77 -14.07
C HIS A 141 8.25 -15.52 -14.17
N HIS A 142 8.86 -15.82 -15.32
CA HIS A 142 10.30 -15.64 -15.50
C HIS A 142 10.65 -14.20 -15.92
N GLU A 143 11.07 -13.38 -14.95
CA GLU A 143 11.35 -11.95 -15.15
C GLU A 143 12.43 -11.71 -16.22
N GLU A 144 13.58 -12.39 -16.15
CA GLU A 144 14.69 -12.17 -17.10
C GLU A 144 14.29 -12.50 -18.55
N ALA A 145 13.39 -13.47 -18.74
CA ALA A 145 12.93 -13.89 -20.05
C ALA A 145 11.99 -12.83 -20.65
N TRP A 146 11.11 -12.24 -19.84
CA TRP A 146 10.32 -11.09 -20.26
C TRP A 146 11.19 -9.87 -20.57
N TRP A 147 12.23 -9.63 -19.78
CA TRP A 147 13.18 -8.56 -20.04
C TRP A 147 13.93 -8.77 -21.37
N LEU A 148 14.42 -9.98 -21.63
CA LEU A 148 15.05 -10.32 -22.92
C LEU A 148 14.08 -10.14 -24.10
N MET A 149 12.79 -10.41 -23.90
CA MET A 149 11.75 -10.18 -24.91
C MET A 149 11.51 -8.69 -25.15
N VAL A 150 11.62 -7.83 -24.13
CA VAL A 150 11.55 -6.36 -24.28
C VAL A 150 12.71 -5.86 -25.13
N GLN A 151 13.93 -6.33 -24.86
CA GLN A 151 15.14 -5.91 -25.59
C GLN A 151 15.11 -6.29 -27.08
N HIS A 152 14.50 -7.43 -27.41
CA HIS A 152 14.47 -7.97 -28.76
C HIS A 152 13.07 -7.97 -29.41
N ALA A 153 12.17 -7.10 -28.93
CA ALA A 153 10.82 -6.98 -29.49
C ALA A 153 10.87 -6.68 -31.01
N ASP A 154 10.07 -7.41 -31.78
CA ASP A 154 9.92 -7.27 -33.24
C ASP A 154 8.96 -6.12 -33.64
N SER A 155 8.03 -5.80 -32.75
CA SER A 155 6.98 -4.80 -32.97
C SER A 155 6.67 -4.04 -31.70
N GLN A 156 6.18 -2.80 -31.83
CA GLN A 156 5.75 -1.98 -30.70
C GLN A 156 4.64 -2.65 -29.88
N LYS A 157 3.72 -3.36 -30.54
CA LYS A 157 2.67 -4.15 -29.87
C LYS A 157 3.25 -5.24 -28.98
N ASN A 158 4.24 -5.99 -29.47
CA ASN A 158 4.89 -7.04 -28.69
C ASN A 158 5.76 -6.45 -27.58
N LEU A 159 6.42 -5.31 -27.83
CA LEU A 159 7.15 -4.54 -26.82
C LEU A 159 6.23 -4.13 -25.66
N LEU A 160 5.09 -3.51 -25.96
CA LEU A 160 4.11 -3.08 -24.95
C LEU A 160 3.55 -4.27 -24.17
N THR A 161 3.33 -5.40 -24.83
CA THR A 161 2.84 -6.63 -24.19
C THR A 161 3.91 -7.21 -23.25
N ALA A 162 5.15 -7.29 -23.69
CA ALA A 162 6.27 -7.77 -22.88
C ALA A 162 6.53 -6.85 -21.67
N LEU A 163 6.47 -5.52 -21.85
CA LEU A 163 6.56 -4.54 -20.77
C LEU A 163 5.41 -4.69 -19.76
N ASP A 164 4.18 -4.95 -20.22
CA ASP A 164 3.04 -5.19 -19.31
C ASP A 164 3.25 -6.44 -18.46
N HIS A 165 3.80 -7.51 -19.04
CA HIS A 165 4.15 -8.73 -18.29
C HIS A 165 5.31 -8.51 -17.33
N LEU A 166 6.36 -7.82 -17.75
CA LEU A 166 7.51 -7.49 -16.91
C LEU A 166 7.07 -6.68 -15.67
N LEU A 167 6.31 -5.60 -15.88
CA LEU A 167 5.87 -4.72 -14.79
C LEU A 167 4.79 -5.34 -13.90
N ARG A 168 4.14 -6.43 -14.32
CA ARG A 168 3.29 -7.26 -13.43
C ARG A 168 4.11 -8.01 -12.41
N LEU A 169 5.28 -8.51 -12.82
CA LEU A 169 6.19 -9.26 -11.96
C LEU A 169 6.99 -8.31 -11.08
N ASN A 170 7.48 -7.21 -11.67
CA ASN A 170 8.31 -6.22 -11.01
C ASN A 170 7.90 -4.79 -11.42
N GLY A 171 7.01 -4.17 -10.65
CA GLY A 171 6.52 -2.80 -10.92
C GLY A 171 7.59 -1.71 -10.81
N SER A 172 8.71 -1.99 -10.13
CA SER A 172 9.83 -1.04 -9.93
C SER A 172 11.07 -1.41 -10.75
N HIS A 173 10.90 -2.12 -11.87
CA HIS A 173 12.03 -2.51 -12.73
C HIS A 173 12.85 -1.29 -13.19
N PRO A 174 14.17 -1.23 -12.93
CA PRO A 174 14.96 -0.01 -13.05
C PRO A 174 15.09 0.52 -14.49
N GLU A 175 15.11 -0.37 -15.48
CA GLU A 175 15.33 0.01 -16.88
C GLU A 175 14.03 0.17 -17.69
N ALA A 176 12.89 -0.28 -17.16
CA ALA A 176 11.62 -0.25 -17.90
C ALA A 176 11.14 1.18 -18.23
N PRO A 177 11.25 2.18 -17.32
CA PRO A 177 10.87 3.57 -17.63
C PRO A 177 11.63 4.15 -18.82
N ASN A 178 12.92 3.81 -18.98
CA ASN A 178 13.77 4.31 -20.06
C ASN A 178 13.31 3.80 -21.43
N TYR A 179 12.80 2.56 -21.50
CA TYR A 179 12.22 2.01 -22.72
C TYR A 179 10.85 2.63 -23.00
N ILE A 180 10.00 2.73 -21.99
CA ILE A 180 8.65 3.32 -22.12
C ILE A 180 8.72 4.77 -22.60
N ALA A 181 9.67 5.57 -22.10
CA ALA A 181 9.84 6.97 -22.49
C ALA A 181 10.19 7.18 -23.98
N LYS A 182 10.76 6.16 -24.65
CA LYS A 182 11.12 6.23 -26.07
C LYS A 182 9.94 5.88 -26.99
N ILE A 183 8.88 5.27 -26.46
CA ILE A 183 7.72 4.85 -27.24
C ILE A 183 6.91 6.08 -27.62
N GLN A 184 6.59 6.19 -28.91
CA GLN A 184 5.61 7.17 -29.41
C GLN A 184 4.29 6.44 -29.64
N PRO A 185 3.33 6.54 -28.69
CA PRO A 185 2.10 5.78 -28.78
C PRO A 185 1.14 6.37 -29.80
N THR A 186 0.51 5.48 -30.57
CA THR A 186 -0.64 5.78 -31.44
C THR A 186 -1.95 5.80 -30.66
N ASP A 187 -3.04 6.21 -31.31
CA ASP A 187 -4.36 6.33 -30.66
C ASP A 187 -4.88 5.01 -30.08
N GLU A 188 -4.53 3.87 -30.69
CA GLU A 188 -4.88 2.52 -30.23
C GLU A 188 -3.99 2.03 -29.07
N GLU A 189 -2.83 2.67 -28.85
CA GLU A 189 -1.84 2.25 -27.86
C GLU A 189 -1.88 3.09 -26.58
N PHE A 190 -2.73 4.11 -26.52
CA PHE A 190 -2.91 4.92 -25.30
C PHE A 190 -3.40 4.10 -24.11
N LEU A 191 -4.24 3.09 -24.33
CA LEU A 191 -4.69 2.21 -23.25
C LEU A 191 -3.54 1.37 -22.67
N PRO A 192 -2.77 0.61 -23.48
CA PRO A 192 -1.54 -0.04 -23.02
C PRO A 192 -0.63 0.90 -22.24
N MET A 193 -0.36 2.10 -22.76
CA MET A 193 0.49 3.08 -22.05
C MET A 193 -0.08 3.48 -20.70
N ALA A 194 -1.39 3.74 -20.61
CA ALA A 194 -2.04 4.07 -19.35
C ALA A 194 -1.84 2.97 -18.30
N ARG A 195 -1.96 1.70 -18.70
CA ARG A 195 -1.75 0.54 -17.80
C ARG A 195 -0.30 0.40 -17.37
N LEU A 196 0.67 0.64 -18.25
CA LEU A 196 2.09 0.60 -17.89
C LEU A 196 2.41 1.63 -16.80
N TYR A 197 1.96 2.87 -16.97
CA TYR A 197 2.15 3.91 -15.96
C TYR A 197 1.37 3.64 -14.67
N GLU A 198 0.19 3.01 -14.73
CA GLU A 198 -0.55 2.56 -13.53
C GLU A 198 0.27 1.54 -12.71
N ARG A 199 0.97 0.61 -13.38
CA ARG A 199 1.80 -0.40 -12.70
C ARG A 199 3.05 0.17 -12.04
N MET A 200 3.63 1.20 -12.65
CA MET A 200 4.77 1.92 -12.08
C MET A 200 4.34 2.92 -10.98
N GLU A 201 3.04 2.97 -10.64
CA GLU A 201 2.47 3.93 -9.69
C GLU A 201 2.67 5.40 -10.11
N GLU A 202 2.89 5.64 -11.41
CA GLU A 202 3.01 6.96 -12.02
C GLU A 202 1.61 7.51 -12.36
N TRP A 203 0.81 7.71 -11.31
CA TRP A 203 -0.62 7.96 -11.40
C TRP A 203 -1.00 9.17 -12.26
N GLU A 204 -0.21 10.25 -12.23
CA GLU A 204 -0.48 11.45 -13.03
C GLU A 204 -0.40 11.17 -14.54
N THR A 205 0.65 10.46 -14.95
CA THR A 205 0.87 10.09 -16.35
C THR A 205 -0.15 9.05 -16.79
N ALA A 206 -0.48 8.09 -15.93
CA ALA A 206 -1.53 7.11 -16.19
C ALA A 206 -2.89 7.79 -16.46
N VAL A 207 -3.30 8.74 -15.60
CA VAL A 207 -4.54 9.54 -15.78
C VAL A 207 -4.52 10.28 -17.11
N ARG A 208 -3.39 10.87 -17.51
CA ARG A 208 -3.26 11.57 -18.79
C ARG A 208 -3.53 10.65 -19.97
N TYR A 209 -2.97 9.44 -19.97
CA TYR A 209 -3.21 8.46 -21.05
C TYR A 209 -4.61 7.85 -21.01
N TYR A 210 -5.19 7.61 -19.82
CA TYR A 210 -6.59 7.19 -19.70
C TYR A 210 -7.55 8.22 -20.30
N LYS A 211 -7.32 9.52 -20.07
CA LYS A 211 -8.11 10.60 -20.69
C LYS A 211 -7.99 10.63 -22.21
N ARG A 212 -6.80 10.37 -22.77
CA ARG A 212 -6.61 10.25 -24.22
C ARG A 212 -7.33 9.02 -24.79
N THR A 213 -7.28 7.91 -24.07
CA THR A 213 -7.94 6.64 -24.44
C THR A 213 -9.46 6.80 -24.61
N LEU A 214 -10.10 7.73 -23.91
CA LEU A 214 -11.53 8.01 -24.08
C LEU A 214 -11.90 8.45 -25.51
N LYS A 215 -10.92 8.91 -26.31
CA LYS A 215 -11.09 9.27 -27.73
C LYS A 215 -10.70 8.16 -28.69
N SER A 216 -10.19 7.02 -28.21
CA SER A 216 -9.78 5.88 -29.05
C SER A 216 -10.95 5.43 -29.93
N PRO A 217 -10.72 5.01 -31.19
CA PRO A 217 -11.76 4.47 -32.06
C PRO A 217 -12.39 3.17 -31.51
N ILE A 218 -11.67 2.44 -30.66
CA ILE A 218 -12.06 1.14 -30.12
C ILE A 218 -13.00 1.31 -28.91
N ASN A 219 -14.22 0.78 -29.02
CA ASN A 219 -15.24 0.83 -27.96
C ASN A 219 -14.77 0.22 -26.63
N ALA A 220 -14.10 -0.92 -26.69
CA ALA A 220 -13.61 -1.65 -25.52
C ALA A 220 -12.63 -0.79 -24.70
N ASP A 221 -11.73 -0.07 -25.38
CA ASP A 221 -10.72 0.75 -24.74
C ASP A 221 -11.35 1.93 -23.99
N ARG A 222 -12.33 2.60 -24.62
CA ARG A 222 -13.07 3.69 -24.01
C ARG A 222 -13.79 3.23 -22.73
N LEU A 223 -14.42 2.07 -22.78
CA LEU A 223 -15.15 1.51 -21.63
C LEU A 223 -14.20 1.17 -20.48
N LEU A 224 -13.07 0.53 -20.79
CA LEU A 224 -12.07 0.17 -19.78
C LEU A 224 -11.44 1.41 -19.15
N ALA A 225 -11.08 2.40 -19.96
CA ALA A 225 -10.55 3.68 -19.47
C ALA A 225 -11.56 4.39 -18.57
N LYS A 226 -12.84 4.45 -18.95
CA LYS A 226 -13.90 5.05 -18.14
C LYS A 226 -14.06 4.35 -16.78
N LYS A 227 -13.86 3.02 -16.74
CA LYS A 227 -13.91 2.24 -15.49
C LYS A 227 -12.71 2.51 -14.57
N ARG A 228 -11.51 2.62 -15.13
CA ARG A 228 -10.24 2.75 -14.37
C ARG A 228 -9.92 4.18 -13.95
N LEU A 229 -10.32 5.16 -14.76
CA LEU A 229 -9.98 6.58 -14.56
C LEU A 229 -10.32 7.12 -13.15
N PRO A 230 -11.50 6.85 -12.56
CA PRO A 230 -11.84 7.37 -11.23
C PRO A 230 -10.88 6.88 -10.14
N HIS A 231 -10.43 5.63 -10.24
CA HIS A 231 -9.47 5.06 -9.29
C HIS A 231 -8.10 5.74 -9.42
N ALA A 232 -7.58 5.88 -10.65
CA ALA A 232 -6.31 6.55 -10.89
C ALA A 232 -6.34 8.03 -10.45
N GLU A 233 -7.45 8.74 -10.68
CA GLU A 233 -7.62 10.12 -10.20
C GLU A 233 -7.66 10.22 -8.66
N ALA A 234 -8.24 9.22 -7.98
CA ALA A 234 -8.20 9.16 -6.52
C ALA A 234 -6.77 9.00 -6.00
N GLN A 235 -5.95 8.14 -6.62
CA GLN A 235 -4.54 7.96 -6.24
C GLN A 235 -3.73 9.24 -6.42
N VAL A 236 -3.94 9.98 -7.52
CA VAL A 236 -3.32 11.30 -7.71
C VAL A 236 -3.70 12.27 -6.59
N LYS A 237 -4.96 12.27 -6.14
CA LYS A 237 -5.41 13.13 -5.04
C LYS A 237 -4.73 12.75 -3.72
N LEU A 238 -4.58 11.45 -3.45
CA LEU A 238 -3.89 10.96 -2.26
C LEU A 238 -2.41 11.37 -2.25
N GLY A 239 -1.71 11.24 -3.38
CA GLY A 239 -0.33 11.68 -3.52
C GLY A 239 -0.14 13.20 -3.35
N LYS A 240 -1.18 14.00 -3.63
CA LYS A 240 -1.17 15.46 -3.48
C LYS A 240 -1.52 15.96 -2.08
N ILE A 241 -1.81 15.07 -1.14
CA ILE A 241 -2.04 15.47 0.26
C ILE A 241 -0.73 16.03 0.80
N LYS A 242 -0.68 17.35 0.94
CA LYS A 242 0.46 18.07 1.50
C LYS A 242 0.54 17.73 2.98
N TYR A 243 1.41 16.79 3.35
CA TYR A 243 1.69 16.50 4.75
C TYR A 243 2.17 17.79 5.43
N THR A 244 1.42 18.29 6.40
CA THR A 244 1.92 19.33 7.29
C THR A 244 3.11 18.76 8.03
N SER A 245 4.26 19.44 8.00
CA SER A 245 5.45 18.92 8.65
C SER A 245 5.15 18.62 10.13
N PRO A 246 5.70 17.53 10.69
CA PRO A 246 5.54 17.22 12.12
C PRO A 246 5.94 18.41 13.01
N THR A 247 6.97 19.17 12.60
CA THR A 247 7.40 20.42 13.22
C THR A 247 6.28 21.46 13.32
N ALA A 248 5.58 21.71 12.21
CA ALA A 248 4.50 22.69 12.16
C ALA A 248 3.30 22.25 12.99
N THR A 249 3.04 20.94 13.02
CA THR A 249 1.95 20.36 13.84
C THR A 249 2.25 20.52 15.33
N VAL A 250 3.45 20.14 15.78
CA VAL A 250 3.91 20.28 17.17
C VAL A 250 3.93 21.74 17.61
N LEU A 251 4.49 22.63 16.78
CA LEU A 251 4.55 24.05 17.09
C LEU A 251 3.15 24.67 17.18
N ARG A 252 2.25 24.31 16.26
CA ARG A 252 0.84 24.77 16.30
C ARG A 252 0.11 24.28 17.54
N LEU A 253 0.36 23.04 17.96
CA LEU A 253 -0.29 22.44 19.13
C LEU A 253 0.23 23.06 20.44
N ALA A 254 1.50 23.47 20.48
CA ALA A 254 2.10 24.10 21.66
C ALA A 254 1.83 25.62 21.75
N SER A 255 1.81 26.33 20.61
CA SER A 255 1.70 27.80 20.61
C SER A 255 0.33 28.33 21.04
N GLY A 256 -0.77 27.64 20.67
CA GLY A 256 -2.12 28.06 21.01
C GLY A 256 -2.38 28.14 22.52
N PRO A 257 -2.21 27.04 23.27
CA PRO A 257 -2.39 27.06 24.72
C PRO A 257 -1.37 27.96 25.43
N MET A 258 -0.14 28.09 24.90
CA MET A 258 0.87 29.00 25.46
C MET A 258 0.41 30.47 25.38
N LEU A 259 -0.13 30.90 24.23
CA LEU A 259 -0.71 32.24 24.09
C LEU A 259 -1.90 32.44 25.05
N LEU A 260 -2.73 31.42 25.22
CA LEU A 260 -3.85 31.47 26.17
C LEU A 260 -3.36 31.66 27.62
N TYR A 261 -2.35 30.91 28.06
CA TYR A 261 -1.76 31.09 29.39
C TYR A 261 -1.18 32.50 29.55
N ALA A 262 -0.45 33.01 28.56
CA ALA A 262 0.08 34.37 28.59
C ALA A 262 -1.03 35.43 28.69
N MET A 263 -2.13 35.24 27.98
CA MET A 263 -3.30 36.10 28.08
C MET A 263 -3.94 36.05 29.48
N LEU A 264 -4.05 34.87 30.10
CA LEU A 264 -4.57 34.74 31.47
C LEU A 264 -3.70 35.47 32.50
N VAL A 265 -2.36 35.38 32.36
CA VAL A 265 -1.42 36.13 33.21
C VAL A 265 -1.61 37.64 33.01
N LEU A 266 -1.76 38.09 31.76
CA LEU A 266 -1.99 39.51 31.43
C LEU A 266 -3.30 40.04 32.03
N VAL A 267 -4.38 39.25 31.94
CA VAL A 267 -5.67 39.59 32.56
C VAL A 267 -5.54 39.71 34.07
N GLN A 268 -4.82 38.79 34.72
CA GLN A 268 -4.55 38.91 36.17
C GLN A 268 -3.67 40.11 36.51
N ALA A 269 -2.78 40.54 35.63
CA ALA A 269 -1.98 41.74 35.82
C ALA A 269 -2.76 43.04 35.53
N GLY A 270 -4.09 42.97 35.32
CA GLY A 270 -4.91 44.13 35.00
C GLY A 270 -4.57 44.73 33.62
N LEU A 271 -4.16 43.88 32.68
CA LEU A 271 -3.65 44.27 31.36
C LEU A 271 -2.37 45.13 31.39
N ASN A 272 -1.72 45.23 32.56
CA ASN A 272 -0.45 45.93 32.70
C ASN A 272 0.72 44.94 32.75
N PRO A 273 1.51 44.77 31.67
CA PRO A 273 2.55 43.74 31.61
C PRO A 273 3.65 43.94 32.65
N LEU A 274 3.87 45.16 33.13
CA LEU A 274 4.89 45.47 34.15
C LEU A 274 4.49 45.02 35.56
N HIS A 275 3.21 44.76 35.81
CA HIS A 275 2.69 44.27 37.10
C HIS A 275 2.58 42.74 37.14
N ALA A 276 2.93 42.05 36.06
CA ALA A 276 2.94 40.59 36.03
C ALA A 276 4.06 40.05 36.94
N SER A 277 3.71 39.12 37.83
CA SER A 277 4.69 38.47 38.69
C SER A 277 5.77 37.78 37.86
N PRO A 278 7.07 38.03 38.09
CA PRO A 278 8.15 37.36 37.37
C PRO A 278 8.05 35.83 37.43
N PHE A 279 7.51 35.27 38.51
CA PHE A 279 7.28 33.83 38.66
C PHE A 279 6.21 33.29 37.70
N LEU A 280 5.13 34.03 37.47
CA LEU A 280 4.07 33.64 36.52
C LEU A 280 4.55 33.76 35.07
N CYS A 281 5.43 34.74 34.79
CA CYS A 281 6.12 34.88 33.52
C CYS A 281 7.10 33.73 33.26
N LEU A 282 7.85 33.26 34.26
CA LEU A 282 8.64 32.04 34.16
C LEU A 282 7.75 30.79 33.94
N GLY A 283 6.54 30.81 34.49
CA GLY A 283 5.51 29.79 34.25
C GLY A 283 5.16 29.61 32.76
N ASN A 284 5.22 30.67 31.95
CA ASN A 284 4.99 30.58 30.49
C ASN A 284 6.06 29.73 29.79
N LEU A 285 7.33 29.89 30.18
CA LEU A 285 8.44 29.12 29.62
C LEU A 285 8.34 27.64 30.03
N ALA A 286 8.02 27.38 31.29
CA ALA A 286 7.78 26.04 31.80
C ALA A 286 6.61 25.35 31.09
N PHE A 287 5.49 26.07 30.92
CA PHE A 287 4.29 25.60 30.25
C PHE A 287 4.54 25.28 28.77
N GLY A 288 5.21 26.19 28.04
CA GLY A 288 5.57 25.99 26.64
C GLY A 288 6.53 24.81 26.45
N ALA A 289 7.55 24.69 27.31
CA ALA A 289 8.48 23.56 27.30
C ALA A 289 7.74 22.23 27.58
N GLY A 290 6.83 22.21 28.55
CA GLY A 290 5.99 21.05 28.86
C GLY A 290 5.12 20.62 27.67
N LEU A 291 4.47 21.57 26.98
CA LEU A 291 3.64 21.28 25.81
C LEU A 291 4.45 20.76 24.62
N LEU A 292 5.61 21.36 24.32
CA LEU A 292 6.50 20.89 23.25
C LEU A 292 6.98 19.46 23.52
N LEU A 293 7.36 19.17 24.77
CA LEU A 293 7.83 17.85 25.18
C LEU A 293 6.69 16.80 25.15
N TYR A 294 5.51 17.14 25.66
CA TYR A 294 4.34 16.25 25.66
C TYR A 294 3.83 15.97 24.25
N SER A 295 3.65 17.00 23.43
CA SER A 295 3.16 16.88 22.06
C SER A 295 4.12 16.12 21.16
N GLY A 296 5.41 16.38 21.32
CA GLY A 296 6.46 15.64 20.64
C GLY A 296 6.45 14.14 20.98
N LEU A 297 6.27 13.79 22.25
CA LEU A 297 6.21 12.39 22.69
C LEU A 297 4.89 11.66 22.37
N ALA A 298 3.87 12.39 21.94
CA ALA A 298 2.54 11.85 21.64
C ALA A 298 2.35 11.44 20.17
N HIS A 299 3.23 11.91 19.26
CA HIS A 299 3.10 11.66 17.82
C HIS A 299 4.05 10.55 17.35
N THR A 300 3.57 9.73 16.41
CA THR A 300 4.38 8.78 15.64
C THR A 300 4.20 9.11 14.15
N PRO A 301 5.28 9.17 13.33
CA PRO A 301 6.69 8.95 13.66
C PRO A 301 7.28 10.03 14.58
N ASP A 302 8.33 9.64 15.32
CA ASP A 302 9.01 10.53 16.27
C ASP A 302 9.60 11.74 15.55
N HIS A 303 9.54 12.89 16.21
CA HIS A 303 10.14 14.09 15.65
C HIS A 303 11.68 14.01 15.72
N PRO A 304 12.45 14.47 14.71
CA PRO A 304 13.91 14.40 14.69
C PRO A 304 14.66 14.91 15.94
N TRP A 305 14.14 15.91 16.68
CA TRP A 305 14.79 16.34 17.93
C TRP A 305 14.55 15.36 19.09
N ILE A 306 13.42 14.65 19.08
CA ILE A 306 13.11 13.60 20.08
C ILE A 306 13.86 12.33 19.78
N GLU A 307 14.03 12.00 18.50
CA GLU A 307 14.89 10.89 18.08
C GLU A 307 16.33 11.11 18.57
N LYS A 308 16.89 12.31 18.34
CA LYS A 308 18.23 12.69 18.84
C LYS A 308 18.35 12.67 20.37
N LEU A 309 17.27 12.98 21.09
CA LEU A 309 17.26 12.92 22.56
C LEU A 309 16.99 11.49 23.07
N GLY A 310 16.30 10.66 22.29
CA GLY A 310 15.93 9.27 22.60
C GLY A 310 17.13 8.33 22.79
N GLU A 311 18.29 8.68 22.22
CA GLU A 311 19.55 7.95 22.42
C GLU A 311 20.11 8.11 23.85
N THR A 312 19.62 9.08 24.63
CA THR A 312 20.08 9.31 26.00
C THR A 312 19.32 8.44 27.01
N ALA A 313 20.01 7.98 28.06
CA ALA A 313 19.42 7.14 29.12
C ALA A 313 18.19 7.77 29.80
N VAL A 314 18.11 9.11 29.82
CA VAL A 314 16.97 9.86 30.36
C VAL A 314 15.69 9.65 29.52
N PHE A 315 15.84 9.49 28.20
CA PHE A 315 14.73 9.35 27.25
C PHE A 315 14.30 7.91 26.93
N GLN A 316 14.98 6.91 27.50
CA GLN A 316 14.58 5.51 27.40
C GLN A 316 13.22 5.24 28.06
N ASN A 317 12.91 5.90 29.18
CA ASN A 317 11.63 5.71 29.87
C ASN A 317 10.61 6.81 29.48
N ARG A 318 10.00 6.64 28.31
CA ARG A 318 9.02 7.60 27.74
C ARG A 318 7.85 7.93 28.69
N GLN A 319 7.44 7.01 29.55
CA GLN A 319 6.36 7.25 30.52
C GLN A 319 6.75 8.28 31.59
N ARG A 320 7.98 8.20 32.13
CA ARG A 320 8.47 9.16 33.14
C ARG A 320 8.54 10.57 32.58
N ILE A 321 8.96 10.70 31.33
CA ILE A 321 9.08 12.00 30.68
C ILE A 321 7.71 12.60 30.36
N ARG A 322 6.73 11.77 29.94
CA ARG A 322 5.35 12.23 29.80
C ARG A 322 4.79 12.78 31.12
N LEU A 323 5.03 12.09 32.24
CA LEU A 323 4.64 12.58 33.57
C LEU A 323 5.37 13.88 33.94
N PHE A 324 6.65 13.99 33.64
CA PHE A 324 7.41 15.22 33.85
C PHE A 324 6.89 16.40 33.01
N SER A 325 6.57 16.18 31.72
CA SER A 325 5.92 17.21 30.90
C SER A 325 4.55 17.62 31.43
N LEU A 326 3.75 16.67 31.93
CA LEU A 326 2.47 16.97 32.57
C LEU A 326 2.66 17.85 33.82
N ALA A 327 3.68 17.58 34.63
CA ALA A 327 4.00 18.42 35.78
C ALA A 327 4.40 19.84 35.36
N LEU A 328 5.20 20.00 34.30
CA LEU A 328 5.56 21.30 33.70
C LEU A 328 4.35 22.08 33.16
N ILE A 329 3.31 21.39 32.69
CA ILE A 329 2.05 21.99 32.22
C ILE A 329 1.14 22.37 33.40
N LEU A 330 0.98 21.48 34.39
CA LEU A 330 0.01 21.66 35.47
C LEU A 330 0.49 22.63 36.55
N LEU A 331 1.78 22.66 36.88
CA LEU A 331 2.32 23.49 37.95
C LEU A 331 2.07 25.00 37.72
N PRO A 332 2.34 25.57 36.54
CA PRO A 332 2.04 26.98 36.28
C PRO A 332 0.55 27.31 36.36
N ILE A 333 -0.33 26.42 35.87
CA ILE A 333 -1.79 26.58 35.97
C ILE A 333 -2.22 26.62 37.44
N LEU A 334 -1.69 25.71 38.26
CA LEU A 334 -2.03 25.62 39.68
C LEU A 334 -1.56 26.86 40.44
N LEU A 335 -0.35 27.35 40.16
CA LEU A 335 0.15 28.61 40.74
C LEU A 335 -0.72 29.81 40.33
N LEU A 336 -1.13 29.87 39.07
CA LEU A 336 -2.02 30.90 38.56
C LEU A 336 -3.38 30.87 39.29
N LEU A 337 -3.91 29.68 39.56
CA LEU A 337 -5.16 29.48 40.31
C LEU A 337 -5.02 29.85 41.80
N ILE A 338 -3.94 29.43 42.46
CA ILE A 338 -3.65 29.82 43.85
C ILE A 338 -3.56 31.33 43.97
N ASN A 339 -2.84 32.00 43.06
CA ASN A 339 -2.70 33.45 43.06
C ASN A 339 -4.05 34.16 42.87
N THR A 340 -4.96 33.63 42.04
CA THR A 340 -6.32 34.18 41.93
C THR A 340 -7.12 34.03 43.21
N ILE A 341 -7.07 32.86 43.84
CA ILE A 341 -7.78 32.62 45.09
C ILE A 341 -7.23 33.53 46.20
N ALA A 342 -5.91 33.66 46.31
CA ALA A 342 -5.29 34.54 47.29
C ALA A 342 -5.72 36.00 47.12
N ARG A 343 -5.81 36.50 45.89
CA ARG A 343 -6.31 37.86 45.62
C ARG A 343 -7.78 38.02 45.93
N LEU A 344 -8.60 37.02 45.61
CA LEU A 344 -10.03 37.04 45.93
C LEU A 344 -10.26 37.06 47.44
N LEU A 345 -9.50 36.26 48.20
CA LEU A 345 -9.60 36.20 49.67
C LEU A 345 -9.04 37.45 50.35
N ALA A 346 -8.04 38.12 49.76
CA ALA A 346 -7.48 39.36 50.26
C ALA A 346 -8.30 40.61 49.86
N PHE A 347 -9.37 40.44 49.07
CA PHE A 347 -10.23 41.55 48.65
C PHE A 347 -11.19 41.93 49.77
N ASP A 348 -10.81 42.94 50.55
CA ASP A 348 -11.63 43.48 51.62
C ASP A 348 -12.56 44.59 51.05
N LEU A 349 -13.88 44.39 51.16
CA LEU A 349 -14.84 45.45 50.87
C LEU A 349 -14.83 46.41 52.06
N GLY A 350 -14.04 47.48 51.96
CA GLY A 350 -14.12 48.57 52.94
C GLY A 350 -15.55 49.04 53.15
N PRO A 351 -15.89 49.60 54.34
CA PRO A 351 -17.26 49.98 54.65
C PRO A 351 -17.81 50.90 53.56
N ILE A 352 -18.99 50.54 53.04
CA ILE A 352 -19.73 51.38 52.10
C ILE A 352 -20.28 52.54 52.92
N ASP A 353 -19.60 53.69 52.88
CA ASP A 353 -20.16 54.95 53.38
C ASP A 353 -21.35 55.32 52.47
N LEU A 354 -22.56 55.04 52.97
CA LEU A 354 -23.86 55.37 52.37
C LEU A 354 -24.25 56.83 52.66
#